data_AF-A0A1V5J5F7-F1
#
_entry.id   AF-A0A1V5J5F7-F1
#
_cell.length_a   1.000
_cell.length_b   1.000
_cell.length_c   1.000
_cell.angle_alpha   90.00
_cell.angle_beta   90.00
_cell.angle_gamma   90.00
#
_symmetry.space_group_name_H-M   'P 1'
#
loop_
_entity.id
_entity.type
_entity.pdbx_description
1 polymer ?
#
loop_
_entity_poly.entity_id
_entity_poly.type
_entity_poly.pdbx_seq_one_letter_code
_entity_poly.pdbx_strand_id
1 'polypeptide(L)'
;MIDLQRVGVGNSWSMCTASDLPFANDVTETIAGFLSAKDYYVIPIFVKEQARVMKLMSANKADRNLLIIVKKWKSYTYMNLGLGYEIELNIFDKNLNKLTSFSVVGNKFLSGSFWDPPSAARREKPLAFLQFL
;
A
#
# COMPACT_ATOMS: atom_id res chain seq x y z
N MET A 1 -7.12 10.83 -1.07
CA MET A 1 -7.44 10.55 0.35
C MET A 1 -8.22 9.24 0.39
N ILE A 2 -7.56 8.11 0.63
CA ILE A 2 -8.22 6.81 0.79
C ILE A 2 -7.56 6.12 1.97
N ASP A 3 -8.11 6.38 3.15
CA ASP A 3 -7.90 5.56 4.34
C ASP A 3 -9.20 5.64 5.16
N LEU A 4 -10.11 4.73 4.88
CA LEU A 4 -11.42 4.67 5.53
C LEU A 4 -11.75 3.21 5.83
N GLN A 5 -11.25 2.72 6.96
CA GLN A 5 -11.79 1.50 7.55
C GLN A 5 -13.14 1.85 8.18
N ARG A 6 -14.22 1.30 7.63
CA ARG A 6 -15.57 1.42 8.22
C ARG A 6 -15.79 0.29 9.21
N VAL A 7 -15.77 0.61 10.50
CA VAL A 7 -16.51 -0.12 11.53
C VAL A 7 -17.83 0.64 11.73
N GLY A 8 -18.92 -0.07 12.05
CA GLY A 8 -20.30 0.44 12.05
C GLY A 8 -20.49 1.89 12.54
N VAL A 9 -21.36 2.61 11.84
CA VAL A 9 -21.87 3.98 12.10
C VAL A 9 -20.81 4.99 12.60
N GLY A 10 -20.20 5.70 11.65
CA GLY A 10 -19.89 7.12 11.86
C GLY A 10 -18.47 7.54 12.23
N ASN A 11 -17.52 6.66 12.53
CA ASN A 11 -16.14 7.08 12.81
C ASN A 11 -15.09 6.47 11.86
N SER A 12 -14.39 7.37 11.20
CA SER A 12 -13.26 7.13 10.31
C SER A 12 -11.98 7.18 11.15
N TRP A 13 -11.25 6.07 11.26
CA TRP A 13 -9.96 6.06 11.95
C TRP A 13 -8.85 6.19 10.91
N SER A 14 -7.89 7.09 11.16
CA SER A 14 -6.66 7.15 10.40
C SER A 14 -5.89 5.84 10.62
N MET A 15 -5.69 5.08 9.55
CA MET A 15 -4.84 3.90 9.57
C MET A 15 -3.38 4.34 9.56
N CYS A 16 -2.76 4.39 10.73
CA CYS A 16 -1.30 4.45 10.82
C CYS A 16 -0.75 3.04 10.63
N THR A 17 0.36 2.92 9.91
CA THR A 17 1.15 1.70 9.85
C THR A 17 2.04 1.58 11.10
N ALA A 18 2.78 0.49 11.25
CA ALA A 18 3.70 0.30 12.39
C ALA A 18 4.82 1.37 12.46
N SER A 19 5.06 2.09 11.35
CA SER A 19 5.99 3.22 11.28
C SER A 19 5.36 4.55 11.72
N ASP A 20 4.08 4.56 12.11
CA ASP A 20 3.24 5.74 12.35
C ASP A 20 3.11 6.69 11.15
N LEU A 21 3.52 6.26 9.95
CA LEU A 21 3.36 7.01 8.71
C LEU A 21 2.06 6.62 7.98
N PRO A 22 1.58 7.46 7.05
CA PRO A 22 0.55 7.04 6.10
C PRO A 22 1.03 5.81 5.33
N PHE A 23 0.17 4.81 5.15
CA PHE A 23 0.51 3.57 4.43
C PHE A 23 1.16 3.80 3.06
N ALA A 24 0.73 4.84 2.34
CA ALA A 24 1.32 5.20 1.05
C ALA A 24 2.82 5.55 1.16
N ASN A 25 3.27 6.17 2.25
CA ASN A 25 4.67 6.51 2.46
C ASN A 25 5.50 5.24 2.67
N ASP A 26 5.03 4.31 3.50
CA ASP A 26 5.71 3.03 3.72
C ASP A 26 5.88 2.23 2.42
N VAL A 27 4.85 2.23 1.58
CA VAL A 27 4.92 1.59 0.26
C VAL A 27 5.97 2.27 -0.61
N THR A 28 6.02 3.61 -0.63
CA THR A 28 7.03 4.37 -1.36
C THR A 28 8.44 4.05 -0.87
N GLU A 29 8.66 4.05 0.44
CA GLU A 29 9.97 3.78 1.04
C GLU A 29 10.42 2.34 0.80
N THR A 30 9.52 1.36 0.96
CA THR A 30 9.81 -0.05 0.72
C THR A 30 10.25 -0.29 -0.72
N ILE A 31 9.52 0.29 -1.69
CA ILE A 31 9.85 0.12 -3.11
C ILE A 31 11.11 0.88 -3.48
N ALA A 32 11.31 2.08 -2.94
CA ALA A 32 12.55 2.82 -3.14
C ALA A 32 13.76 2.05 -2.61
N GLY A 33 13.67 1.50 -1.39
CA GLY A 33 14.71 0.67 -0.80
C GLY A 33 15.01 -0.57 -1.63
N PHE A 34 13.97 -1.28 -2.11
CA PHE A 34 14.14 -2.45 -2.97
C PHE A 34 14.84 -2.13 -4.31
N LEU A 35 14.47 -1.02 -4.94
CA LEU A 35 15.08 -0.60 -6.20
C LEU A 35 16.51 -0.08 -5.97
N SER A 36 16.76 0.67 -4.90
CA SER A 36 18.11 1.10 -4.55
C SER A 36 19.04 -0.06 -4.21
N ALA A 37 18.53 -1.12 -3.58
CA ALA A 37 19.28 -2.36 -3.36
C ALA A 37 19.62 -3.12 -4.67
N LYS A 38 19.02 -2.72 -5.80
CA LYS A 38 19.31 -3.22 -7.15
C LYS A 38 20.09 -2.21 -8.00
N ASP A 39 20.82 -1.31 -7.35
CA ASP A 39 21.68 -0.29 -7.98
C ASP A 39 20.94 0.78 -8.79
N TYR A 40 19.63 0.95 -8.58
CA TYR A 40 18.92 2.09 -9.15
C TYR A 40 19.08 3.33 -8.27
N TYR A 41 19.34 4.48 -8.89
CA TYR A 41 19.19 5.77 -8.22
C TYR A 41 17.71 6.14 -8.16
N VAL A 42 17.13 6.13 -6.97
CA VAL A 42 15.69 6.34 -6.75
C VAL A 42 15.47 7.62 -5.97
N ILE A 43 14.57 8.47 -6.47
CA ILE A 43 14.14 9.69 -5.78
C ILE A 43 12.71 9.44 -5.27
N PRO A 44 12.52 9.15 -3.97
CA PRO A 44 11.18 8.96 -3.42
C PRO A 44 10.42 10.29 -3.42
N ILE A 45 9.16 10.27 -3.87
CA ILE A 45 8.27 11.44 -3.89
C ILE A 45 7.05 11.12 -3.04
N PHE A 46 6.90 11.86 -1.94
CA PHE A 46 5.73 11.74 -1.07
C PHE A 46 4.70 12.78 -1.46
N VAL A 47 3.48 12.33 -1.78
CA VAL A 47 2.44 13.20 -2.33
C VAL A 47 1.25 13.29 -1.39
N LYS A 48 0.93 14.50 -0.93
CA LYS A 48 -0.28 14.78 -0.15
C LYS A 48 -1.51 15.06 -1.02
N GLU A 49 -1.30 15.64 -2.20
CA GLU A 49 -2.37 16.09 -3.09
C GLU A 49 -2.18 15.53 -4.51
N GLN A 50 -3.20 14.82 -5.01
CA GLN A 50 -3.15 14.17 -6.33
C GLN A 50 -2.85 15.16 -7.48
N ALA A 51 -3.37 16.39 -7.40
CA ALA A 51 -3.16 17.41 -8.43
C ALA A 51 -1.67 17.79 -8.62
N ARG A 52 -0.81 17.53 -7.62
CA ARG A 52 0.62 17.89 -7.67
C ARG A 52 1.51 16.76 -8.19
N VAL A 53 1.00 15.54 -8.34
CA VAL A 53 1.78 14.34 -8.74
C VAL A 53 2.58 14.60 -10.02
N MET A 54 1.92 15.02 -11.10
CA MET A 54 2.57 15.21 -12.40
C MET A 54 3.65 16.30 -12.36
N LYS A 55 3.40 17.37 -11.60
CA LYS A 55 4.37 18.45 -11.41
C LYS A 55 5.61 18.00 -10.64
N LEU A 56 5.44 17.12 -9.65
CA LEU A 56 6.55 16.58 -8.86
C LEU A 56 7.36 15.56 -9.67
N MET A 57 6.69 14.73 -10.47
CA MET A 57 7.38 13.79 -11.37
C MET A 57 8.20 14.54 -12.44
N SER A 58 7.65 15.60 -13.04
CA SER A 58 8.38 16.39 -14.05
C SER A 58 9.59 17.14 -13.48
N ALA A 59 9.52 17.60 -12.23
CA ALA A 59 10.58 18.40 -11.61
C ALA A 59 11.90 17.63 -11.42
N ASN A 60 11.83 16.31 -11.21
CA ASN A 60 12.99 15.49 -10.86
C ASN A 60 13.76 14.96 -12.08
N LYS A 61 13.24 15.17 -13.31
CA LYS A 61 13.89 14.76 -14.58
C LYS A 61 14.42 13.31 -14.57
N ALA A 62 13.72 12.39 -13.93
CA ALA A 62 14.10 10.99 -13.85
C ALA A 62 13.95 10.29 -15.22
N ASP A 63 14.83 9.32 -15.51
CA ASP A 63 14.77 8.53 -16.74
C ASP A 63 13.50 7.68 -16.84
N ARG A 64 12.98 7.27 -15.69
CA ARG A 64 11.73 6.53 -15.51
C ARG A 64 11.00 7.09 -14.32
N ASN A 65 9.68 7.17 -14.42
CA ASN A 65 8.83 7.59 -13.32
C ASN A 65 7.86 6.48 -12.96
N LEU A 66 7.73 6.22 -11.67
CA LEU A 66 6.84 5.20 -11.12
C LEU A 66 5.75 5.88 -10.30
N LEU A 67 4.49 5.63 -10.63
CA LEU A 67 3.34 6.09 -9.86
C LEU A 67 2.58 4.90 -9.31
N ILE A 68 2.36 4.91 -8.00
CA ILE A 68 1.60 3.88 -7.29
C ILE A 68 0.32 4.51 -6.78
N ILE A 69 -0.80 3.88 -7.11
CA ILE A 69 -2.14 4.32 -6.73
C ILE A 69 -2.77 3.20 -5.91
N VAL A 70 -2.98 3.47 -4.63
CA VAL A 70 -3.78 2.61 -3.76
C VAL A 70 -5.25 3.00 -3.91
N LYS A 71 -6.01 2.26 -4.72
CA LYS A 71 -7.43 2.52 -4.97
C LYS A 71 -8.32 1.99 -3.86
N LYS A 72 -7.93 0.84 -3.29
CA LYS A 72 -8.67 0.20 -2.20
C LYS A 72 -7.69 -0.41 -1.22
N TRP A 73 -7.90 -0.11 0.05
CA TRP A 73 -7.28 -0.79 1.16
C TRP A 73 -8.32 -0.94 2.25
N LYS A 74 -8.75 -2.17 2.53
CA LYS A 74 -9.80 -2.41 3.52
C LYS A 74 -9.56 -3.72 4.26
N SER A 75 -9.52 -3.63 5.57
CA SER A 75 -9.58 -4.79 6.46
C SER A 75 -10.98 -4.95 7.05
N TYR A 76 -11.46 -6.19 7.05
CA TYR A 76 -12.68 -6.65 7.70
C TYR A 76 -12.27 -7.50 8.90
N THR A 77 -12.86 -7.26 10.06
CA THR A 77 -12.54 -7.99 11.31
C THR A 77 -13.77 -8.64 11.97
N TYR A 78 -14.93 -8.58 11.33
CA TYR A 78 -16.20 -8.94 11.99
C TYR A 78 -16.38 -10.44 12.24
N MET A 79 -15.85 -11.31 11.37
CA MET A 79 -15.89 -12.77 11.56
C MET A 79 -14.61 -13.46 11.07
N ASN A 80 -14.07 -12.98 9.94
CA ASN A 80 -12.77 -13.36 9.41
C ASN A 80 -11.91 -12.10 9.30
N LEU A 81 -10.60 -12.23 9.46
CA LEU A 81 -9.64 -11.18 9.17
C LEU A 81 -9.45 -11.12 7.64
N GLY A 82 -10.29 -10.33 6.97
CA GLY A 82 -10.27 -10.17 5.51
C GLY A 82 -9.53 -8.90 5.09
N LEU A 83 -8.48 -9.00 4.28
CA LEU A 83 -7.80 -7.87 3.65
C LEU A 83 -8.13 -7.81 2.16
N GLY A 84 -8.90 -6.81 1.76
CA GLY A 84 -9.14 -6.48 0.36
C GLY A 84 -8.28 -5.30 -0.08
N TYR A 85 -7.54 -5.47 -1.17
CA TYR A 85 -6.69 -4.43 -1.73
C TYR A 85 -6.81 -4.33 -3.25
N GLU A 86 -6.67 -3.12 -3.76
CA GLU A 86 -6.53 -2.80 -5.19
C GLU A 86 -5.43 -1.75 -5.34
N ILE A 87 -4.35 -2.14 -6.00
CA ILE A 87 -3.17 -1.31 -6.22
C ILE A 87 -2.89 -1.26 -7.71
N GLU A 88 -2.72 -0.06 -8.24
CA GLU A 88 -2.31 0.18 -9.61
C GLU A 88 -0.92 0.80 -9.62
N LEU A 89 -0.05 0.27 -10.47
CA LEU A 89 1.30 0.75 -10.70
C LEU A 89 1.42 1.19 -12.16
N ASN A 90 1.87 2.42 -12.36
CA ASN A 90 2.06 3.03 -13.67
C ASN A 90 3.53 3.39 -13.84
N ILE A 91 4.11 3.01 -14.99
CA ILE A 91 5.48 3.34 -15.36
C ILE A 91 5.43 4.31 -16.53
N PHE A 92 6.19 5.39 -16.42
CA PHE A 92 6.32 6.42 -17.44
C PHE A 92 7.78 6.60 -17.86
N ASP A 93 7.97 7.10 -19.08
CA ASP A 93 9.27 7.55 -19.55
C ASP A 93 9.66 8.93 -18.96
N LYS A 94 10.81 9.46 -19.39
CA LYS A 94 11.31 10.79 -19.02
C LYS A 94 10.39 11.95 -19.46
N ASN A 95 9.55 11.73 -20.46
CA ASN A 95 8.61 12.71 -21.01
C ASN A 95 7.21 12.55 -20.39
N LEU A 96 7.06 11.70 -19.38
CA LEU A 96 5.79 11.35 -18.74
C LEU A 96 4.78 10.67 -19.68
N ASN A 97 5.26 10.04 -20.75
CA ASN A 97 4.44 9.14 -21.54
C ASN A 97 4.32 7.81 -20.80
N LYS A 98 3.09 7.31 -20.68
CA LYS A 98 2.83 6.03 -20.02
C LYS A 98 3.42 4.90 -20.87
N LEU A 99 4.38 4.17 -20.30
CA LEU A 99 4.99 2.99 -20.92
C LEU A 99 4.13 1.74 -20.66
N THR A 100 3.72 1.54 -19.41
CA THR A 100 2.91 0.38 -19.01
C THR A 100 2.18 0.62 -17.70
N SER A 101 1.21 -0.24 -17.39
CA SER A 101 0.59 -0.33 -16.09
C SER A 101 0.29 -1.76 -15.68
N PHE A 102 0.40 -2.00 -14.38
CA PHE A 102 0.03 -3.23 -13.73
C PHE A 102 -1.01 -2.93 -12.67
N SER A 103 -2.02 -3.79 -12.55
CA SER A 103 -3.02 -3.69 -11.49
C SER A 103 -3.09 -5.01 -10.76
N VAL A 104 -3.10 -4.95 -9.43
CA VAL A 104 -3.26 -6.11 -8.56
C VAL A 104 -4.48 -5.88 -7.70
N VAL A 105 -5.47 -6.76 -7.86
CA VAL A 105 -6.65 -6.85 -7.01
C VAL A 105 -6.53 -8.13 -6.21
N GLY A 106 -6.62 -8.02 -4.90
CA GLY A 106 -6.53 -9.16 -4.01
C GLY A 106 -7.57 -9.10 -2.90
N ASN A 107 -7.99 -10.27 -2.46
CA ASN A 107 -8.79 -10.42 -1.26
C ASN A 107 -8.25 -11.63 -0.50
N LYS A 108 -7.66 -11.39 0.67
CA LYS A 108 -7.10 -12.44 1.51
C LYS A 108 -7.92 -12.54 2.78
N PHE A 109 -8.55 -13.68 2.98
CA PHE A 109 -9.20 -13.99 4.25
C PHE A 109 -8.27 -14.86 5.07
N LEU A 110 -7.95 -14.40 6.28
CA LEU A 110 -7.45 -15.25 7.34
C LEU A 110 -8.65 -15.86 8.04
N SER A 111 -8.68 -17.19 8.16
CA SER A 111 -9.81 -17.90 8.75
C SER A 111 -9.92 -17.55 10.25
N GLY A 112 -11.07 -16.99 10.61
CA GLY A 112 -11.46 -16.75 11.98
C GLY A 112 -12.35 -17.88 12.49
N SER A 113 -12.33 -18.11 13.81
CA SER A 113 -13.29 -19.00 14.47
C SER A 113 -14.34 -18.15 15.17
N PHE A 114 -15.63 -18.47 14.97
CA PHE A 114 -16.74 -17.84 15.69
C PHE A 114 -16.71 -18.13 17.20
N TRP A 115 -16.18 -19.30 17.59
CA TRP A 115 -16.19 -19.78 18.97
C TRP A 115 -14.93 -19.40 19.76
N ASP A 116 -13.82 -19.15 19.08
CA ASP A 116 -12.57 -18.70 19.71
C ASP A 116 -11.74 -17.85 18.72
N PRO A 117 -12.17 -16.59 18.47
CA PRO A 117 -11.50 -15.69 17.52
C PRO A 117 -10.01 -15.42 17.85
N PRO A 118 -9.61 -15.19 19.13
CA PRO A 118 -8.22 -14.92 19.47
C PRO A 118 -7.26 -16.07 19.15
N SER A 119 -7.64 -17.32 19.42
CA SER A 119 -6.76 -18.47 19.18
C SER A 119 -6.69 -18.89 17.71
N ALA A 120 -7.72 -18.61 16.91
CA ALA A 120 -7.69 -18.81 15.46
C ALA A 120 -6.75 -17.78 14.79
N ALA A 121 -6.86 -16.51 15.16
CA ALA A 121 -5.99 -15.45 14.64
C ALA A 121 -4.49 -15.66 14.97
N ARG A 122 -4.16 -16.29 16.10
CA ARG A 122 -2.77 -16.64 16.46
C ARG A 122 -2.20 -17.83 15.68
N ARG A 123 -3.06 -18.74 15.20
CA ARG A 123 -2.66 -19.94 14.44
C ARG A 123 -2.32 -19.61 13.00
N GLU A 124 -3.03 -18.67 12.39
CA GLU A 124 -2.71 -18.16 11.07
C GLU A 124 -1.77 -16.95 11.13
N LYS A 125 -0.59 -17.09 11.72
CA LYS A 125 0.48 -16.11 11.49
C LYS A 125 1.01 -16.31 10.06
N PRO A 126 0.76 -15.41 9.11
CA PRO A 126 1.35 -15.53 7.79
C PRO A 126 2.88 -15.52 7.95
N LEU A 127 3.60 -16.37 7.21
CA LEU A 127 5.07 -16.46 7.28
C LEU A 127 5.78 -15.09 7.17
N ALA A 128 5.17 -14.12 6.48
CA ALA A 128 5.65 -12.73 6.40
C ALA A 128 5.80 -12.02 7.76
N PHE A 129 5.02 -12.39 8.78
CA PHE A 129 5.11 -11.81 10.13
C PHE A 129 6.11 -12.53 11.04
N LEU A 130 6.66 -13.66 10.61
CA LEU A 130 7.71 -14.39 11.33
C LEU A 130 9.12 -13.97 10.89
N GLN A 131 9.25 -13.13 9.86
CA GLN A 131 10.54 -12.65 9.36
C GLN A 131 11.09 -11.42 10.09
N PHE A 132 10.38 -10.90 11.10
CA PHE A 132 10.76 -9.73 11.90
C PHE A 132 10.95 -10.04 13.40
N LEU A 133 11.09 -11.31 13.76
CA LEU A 133 11.51 -11.78 15.10
C LEU A 133 12.81 -12.56 14.97
#